data_AF-A0A9Q5FR88-F1
#
_entry.id   AF-A0A9Q5FR88-F1
#
_cell.length_a   1.000
_cell.length_b   1.000
_cell.length_c   1.000
_cell.angle_alpha   90.00
_cell.angle_beta   90.00
_cell.angle_gamma   90.00
#
_symmetry.space_group_name_H-M   'P 1'
#
loop_
_entity.id
_entity.type
_entity.pdbx_description
1 polymer ?
#
loop_
_entity_poly.entity_id
_entity_poly.type
_entity_poly.pdbx_seq_one_letter_code
_entity_poly.pdbx_strand_id
1 'polypeptide(L)'
;MLHSVFAAAKIKDVEREIRILLGELGGADPRYTMHKVRSYLHRQIIADSHDVVAATMLSGMPCISANTALYYSQYSINYLRRLYCQSVQRVLAAVYATVGLEAPSASISVVPEVAVGARNCLRLVTVKSNLDALLAVLRKRPRKGLQQLVHWHNCLSLWTVQMFFMATGCRAIRDPLKQEDEFISPGGHGALGDKGSDDGHMSRLVVLTDLLRRQLKAYKAHCRAITGQLELHAPAPTNGFFLRLTDDGCLS
;
A
#
# COMPACT_ATOMS: atom_id res chain seq x y z
N MET A 1 -10.63 -9.58 -21.34
CA MET A 1 -9.71 -9.63 -22.50
C MET A 1 -10.20 -8.79 -23.69
N LEU A 2 -11.51 -8.79 -24.00
CA LEU A 2 -12.07 -7.93 -25.07
C LEU A 2 -12.03 -6.42 -24.76
N HIS A 3 -12.36 -5.99 -23.54
CA HIS A 3 -12.36 -4.57 -23.15
C HIS A 3 -10.98 -3.88 -23.26
N SER A 4 -9.88 -4.62 -23.01
CA SER A 4 -8.51 -4.10 -23.12
C SER A 4 -8.04 -3.97 -24.57
N VAL A 5 -8.53 -4.84 -25.47
CA VAL A 5 -8.21 -4.77 -26.91
C VAL A 5 -8.95 -3.59 -27.56
N PHE A 6 -10.21 -3.36 -27.20
CA PHE A 6 -10.98 -2.19 -27.67
C PHE A 6 -10.42 -0.86 -27.13
N ALA A 7 -9.95 -0.82 -25.88
CA ALA A 7 -9.28 0.37 -25.34
C ALA A 7 -7.92 0.62 -26.03
N ALA A 8 -7.14 -0.43 -26.29
CA ALA A 8 -5.84 -0.31 -26.96
C ALA A 8 -5.96 0.15 -28.42
N ALA A 9 -6.98 -0.30 -29.15
CA ALA A 9 -7.25 0.17 -30.51
C ALA A 9 -7.53 1.68 -30.54
N LYS A 10 -8.45 2.15 -29.67
CA LYS A 10 -8.76 3.59 -29.53
C LYS A 10 -7.55 4.44 -29.11
N ILE A 11 -6.68 3.92 -28.26
CA ILE A 11 -5.45 4.64 -27.86
C ILE A 11 -4.50 4.82 -29.04
N LYS A 12 -4.30 3.78 -29.86
CA LYS A 12 -3.44 3.87 -31.05
C LYS A 12 -3.98 4.88 -32.07
N ASP A 13 -5.29 4.95 -32.24
CA ASP A 13 -5.92 5.94 -33.12
C ASP A 13 -5.69 7.36 -32.61
N VAL A 14 -5.90 7.61 -31.31
CA VAL A 14 -5.62 8.91 -30.68
C VAL A 14 -4.14 9.29 -30.78
N GLU A 15 -3.22 8.35 -30.54
CA GLU A 15 -1.79 8.63 -30.70
C GLU A 15 -1.41 8.98 -32.14
N ARG A 16 -2.05 8.35 -33.13
CA ARG A 16 -1.86 8.68 -34.56
C ARG A 16 -2.34 10.09 -34.86
N GLU A 17 -3.55 10.45 -34.41
CA GLU A 17 -4.11 11.79 -34.58
C GLU A 17 -3.22 12.87 -33.95
N ILE A 18 -2.73 12.64 -32.73
CA ILE A 18 -1.81 13.57 -32.07
C ILE A 18 -0.51 13.74 -32.86
N ARG A 19 0.05 12.66 -33.44
CA ARG A 19 1.27 12.75 -34.26
C ARG A 19 1.05 13.57 -35.52
N ILE A 20 -0.11 13.41 -36.18
CA ILE A 20 -0.47 14.21 -37.36
C ILE A 20 -0.54 15.69 -36.97
N LEU A 21 -1.30 16.01 -35.92
CA LEU A 21 -1.45 17.38 -35.42
C LEU A 21 -0.10 18.04 -35.06
N LEU A 22 0.77 17.30 -34.37
CA LEU A 22 2.11 17.81 -34.02
C LEU A 22 2.99 18.03 -35.26
N GLY A 23 2.85 17.21 -36.29
CA GLY A 23 3.56 17.39 -37.56
C GLY A 23 3.11 18.63 -38.32
N GLU A 24 1.80 18.88 -38.34
CA GLU A 24 1.19 20.08 -38.93
C GLU A 24 1.61 21.35 -38.17
N LEU A 25 1.44 21.37 -36.84
CA LEU A 25 1.81 22.52 -35.99
C LEU A 25 3.31 22.80 -35.99
N GLY A 26 4.13 21.76 -36.10
CA GLY A 26 5.58 21.87 -36.14
C GLY A 26 6.15 22.26 -37.51
N GLY A 27 5.32 22.35 -38.56
CA GLY A 27 5.81 22.60 -39.93
C GLY A 27 6.81 21.54 -40.39
N ALA A 28 6.57 20.27 -40.06
CA ALA A 28 7.50 19.14 -40.23
C ALA A 28 8.81 19.20 -39.42
N ASP A 29 8.95 20.10 -38.43
CA ASP A 29 10.07 20.07 -37.49
C ASP A 29 10.01 18.80 -36.61
N PRO A 30 11.01 17.91 -36.67
CA PRO A 30 11.02 16.64 -35.94
C PRO A 30 11.07 16.84 -34.42
N ARG A 31 11.29 18.06 -33.93
CA ARG A 31 11.32 18.38 -32.50
C ARG A 31 9.94 18.38 -31.85
N TYR A 32 8.84 18.43 -32.60
CA TYR A 32 7.47 18.38 -32.08
C TYR A 32 7.00 16.93 -31.90
N THR A 33 7.37 16.33 -30.78
CA THR A 33 7.08 14.90 -30.52
C THR A 33 6.13 14.70 -29.35
N MET A 34 5.33 13.63 -29.44
CA MET A 34 4.45 13.20 -28.36
C MET A 34 5.25 12.92 -27.06
N HIS A 35 6.49 12.44 -27.18
CA HIS A 35 7.36 12.23 -26.03
C HIS A 35 7.65 13.54 -25.28
N LYS A 36 7.93 14.64 -25.98
CA LYS A 36 8.14 15.94 -25.33
C LYS A 36 6.88 16.46 -24.65
N VAL A 37 5.73 16.31 -25.30
CA VAL A 37 4.43 16.69 -24.69
C VAL A 37 4.19 15.90 -23.40
N ARG A 38 4.37 14.58 -23.43
CA ARG A 38 4.23 13.71 -22.25
C ARG A 38 5.25 14.05 -21.16
N SER A 39 6.51 14.26 -21.52
CA SER A 39 7.58 14.61 -20.57
C SER A 39 7.36 15.97 -19.92
N TYR A 40 6.92 16.97 -20.69
CA TYR A 40 6.59 18.29 -20.17
C TYR A 40 5.40 18.20 -19.21
N LEU A 41 4.31 17.55 -19.63
CA LEU A 41 3.13 17.36 -18.78
C LEU A 41 3.46 16.61 -17.48
N HIS A 42 4.31 15.57 -17.56
CA HIS A 42 4.77 14.84 -16.38
C HIS A 42 5.44 15.76 -15.36
N ARG A 43 6.38 16.60 -15.82
CA ARG A 43 7.07 17.58 -14.95
C ARG A 43 6.13 18.66 -14.43
N GLN A 44 5.20 19.13 -15.25
CA GLN A 44 4.20 20.11 -14.83
C GLN A 44 3.33 19.57 -13.70
N ILE A 45 2.78 18.36 -13.85
CA ILE A 45 1.94 17.75 -12.81
C ILE A 45 2.74 17.53 -11.53
N ILE A 46 4.02 17.13 -11.62
CA ILE A 46 4.90 17.01 -10.45
C ILE A 46 5.10 18.37 -9.77
N ALA A 47 5.35 19.43 -10.54
CA ALA A 47 5.51 20.77 -9.98
C ALA A 47 4.23 21.26 -9.29
N ASP A 48 3.06 20.92 -9.85
CA ASP A 48 1.77 21.37 -9.34
C ASP A 48 1.27 20.60 -8.12
N SER A 49 1.66 19.33 -7.97
CA SER A 49 1.09 18.42 -6.95
C SER A 49 2.09 17.71 -6.05
N HIS A 50 3.37 17.70 -6.44
CA HIS A 50 4.40 16.84 -5.86
C HIS A 50 4.09 15.33 -5.92
N ASP A 51 3.06 14.93 -6.68
CA ASP A 51 2.62 13.55 -6.82
C ASP A 51 3.20 12.90 -8.08
N VAL A 52 4.34 12.23 -7.91
CA VAL A 52 5.04 11.53 -8.99
C VAL A 52 4.22 10.36 -9.57
N VAL A 53 3.35 9.75 -8.76
CA VAL A 53 2.55 8.60 -9.16
C VAL A 53 1.42 9.05 -10.07
N ALA A 54 0.66 10.06 -9.64
CA ALA A 54 -0.42 10.64 -10.44
C ALA A 54 0.14 11.21 -11.76
N ALA A 55 1.30 11.89 -11.71
CA ALA A 55 1.97 12.38 -12.91
C ALA A 55 2.33 11.24 -13.88
N THR A 56 2.92 10.15 -13.39
CA THR A 56 3.24 8.97 -14.23
C THR A 56 1.98 8.31 -14.80
N MET A 57 0.90 8.17 -14.01
CA MET A 57 -0.37 7.62 -14.51
C MET A 57 -1.01 8.48 -15.60
N LEU A 58 -0.98 9.81 -15.45
CA LEU A 58 -1.61 10.75 -16.38
C LEU A 58 -0.81 10.98 -17.66
N SER A 59 0.52 11.01 -17.57
CA SER A 59 1.41 11.26 -18.71
C SER A 59 1.87 10.01 -19.45
N GLY A 60 1.81 8.84 -18.80
CA GLY A 60 2.42 7.59 -19.27
C GLY A 60 3.96 7.62 -19.23
N MET A 61 4.58 8.62 -18.59
CA MET A 61 6.03 8.72 -18.48
C MET A 61 6.56 7.84 -17.35
N PRO A 62 7.49 6.91 -17.61
CA PRO A 62 8.06 6.07 -16.57
C PRO A 62 8.86 6.92 -15.59
N CYS A 63 8.75 6.61 -14.31
CA CYS A 63 9.54 7.24 -13.25
C CYS A 63 9.92 6.19 -12.21
N ILE A 64 11.23 6.02 -11.97
CA ILE A 64 11.75 4.96 -11.09
C ILE A 64 11.17 5.08 -9.69
N SER A 65 11.08 6.29 -9.14
CA SER A 65 10.50 6.54 -7.82
C SER A 65 9.00 6.25 -7.74
N ALA A 66 8.29 6.20 -8.88
CA ALA A 66 6.87 5.85 -8.91
C ALA A 66 6.64 4.32 -8.96
N ASN A 67 7.61 3.51 -9.39
CA ASN A 67 7.38 2.08 -9.69
C ASN A 67 6.74 1.30 -8.53
N THR A 68 7.29 1.43 -7.32
CA THR A 68 6.74 0.76 -6.14
C THR A 68 5.41 1.38 -5.72
N ALA A 69 5.30 2.71 -5.73
CA ALA A 69 4.10 3.39 -5.28
C ALA A 69 2.91 3.17 -6.22
N LEU A 70 3.12 3.06 -7.53
CA LEU A 70 2.11 2.72 -8.55
C LEU A 70 1.40 1.40 -8.22
N TYR A 71 2.13 0.43 -7.69
CA TYR A 71 1.58 -0.88 -7.34
C TYR A 71 0.56 -0.80 -6.18
N TYR A 72 0.76 0.13 -5.25
CA TYR A 72 -0.06 0.27 -4.04
C TYR A 72 -1.06 1.43 -4.10
N SER A 73 -0.95 2.32 -5.07
CA SER A 73 -1.77 3.53 -5.14
C SER A 73 -3.09 3.27 -5.84
N GLN A 74 -4.14 3.87 -5.31
CA GLN A 74 -5.48 3.87 -5.89
C GLN A 74 -6.00 5.30 -5.84
N TYR A 75 -6.33 5.86 -7.00
CA TYR A 75 -6.81 7.23 -7.14
C TYR A 75 -8.26 7.28 -7.60
N SER A 76 -8.99 8.29 -7.12
CA SER A 76 -10.25 8.70 -7.72
C SER A 76 -10.03 9.18 -9.16
N ILE A 77 -10.89 8.73 -10.08
CA ILE A 77 -10.89 9.22 -11.47
C ILE A 77 -11.13 10.73 -11.53
N ASN A 78 -12.00 11.25 -10.66
CA ASN A 78 -12.30 12.68 -10.60
C ASN A 78 -11.11 13.48 -10.05
N TYR A 79 -10.35 12.92 -9.10
CA TYR A 79 -9.08 13.51 -8.66
C TYR A 79 -8.09 13.63 -9.82
N LEU A 80 -7.82 12.53 -10.53
CA LEU A 80 -6.88 12.51 -11.65
C LEU A 80 -7.29 13.47 -12.77
N ARG A 81 -8.58 13.50 -13.13
CA ARG A 81 -9.13 14.43 -14.14
C ARG A 81 -8.93 15.87 -13.72
N ARG A 82 -9.25 16.22 -12.48
CA ARG A 82 -9.05 17.59 -11.97
C ARG A 82 -7.59 18.00 -12.02
N LEU A 83 -6.70 17.14 -11.54
CA LEU A 83 -5.27 17.40 -11.54
C LEU A 83 -4.74 17.63 -12.97
N TYR A 84 -5.09 16.74 -13.92
CA TYR A 84 -4.71 16.89 -15.32
C TYR A 84 -5.21 18.22 -15.91
N CYS A 85 -6.52 18.49 -15.82
CA CYS A 85 -7.11 19.68 -16.41
C CYS A 85 -6.57 20.97 -15.79
N GLN A 86 -6.37 21.02 -14.47
CA GLN A 86 -5.78 22.18 -13.80
C GLN A 86 -4.34 22.41 -14.24
N SER A 87 -3.53 21.35 -14.33
CA SER A 87 -2.13 21.46 -14.76
C SER A 87 -2.04 21.95 -16.21
N VAL A 88 -2.89 21.43 -17.10
CA VAL A 88 -2.97 21.90 -18.50
C VAL A 88 -3.45 23.34 -18.58
N GLN A 89 -4.47 23.72 -17.80
CA GLN A 89 -4.99 25.09 -17.81
C GLN A 89 -3.92 26.10 -17.38
N ARG A 90 -3.07 25.78 -16.40
CA ARG A 90 -1.95 26.63 -15.99
C ARG A 90 -0.96 26.84 -17.12
N VAL A 91 -0.61 25.77 -17.84
CA VAL A 91 0.28 25.84 -19.01
C VAL A 91 -0.34 26.70 -20.10
N LEU A 92 -1.60 26.47 -20.44
CA LEU A 92 -2.30 27.25 -21.46
C LEU A 92 -2.37 28.73 -21.08
N ALA A 93 -2.73 29.04 -19.83
CA ALA A 93 -2.74 30.42 -19.34
C ALA A 93 -1.37 31.09 -19.48
N ALA A 94 -0.28 30.40 -19.11
CA ALA A 94 1.06 30.92 -19.26
C ALA A 94 1.44 31.16 -20.73
N VAL A 95 1.11 30.23 -21.63
CA VAL A 95 1.39 30.36 -23.07
C VAL A 95 0.61 31.51 -23.69
N TYR A 96 -0.70 31.61 -23.45
CA TYR A 96 -1.54 32.67 -24.00
C TYR A 96 -1.15 34.06 -23.46
N ALA A 97 -0.75 34.14 -22.19
CA ALA A 97 -0.25 35.39 -21.61
C ALA A 97 0.99 35.92 -22.34
N THR A 98 1.82 35.07 -22.94
CA THR A 98 3.01 35.51 -23.71
C THR A 98 2.67 36.35 -24.94
N VAL A 99 1.45 36.19 -25.46
CA VAL A 99 0.92 36.95 -26.60
C VAL A 99 -0.21 37.90 -26.19
N GLY A 100 -0.38 38.14 -24.88
CA GLY A 100 -1.39 39.05 -24.36
C GLY A 100 -2.84 38.55 -24.52
N LEU A 101 -3.04 37.25 -24.66
CA LEU A 101 -4.37 36.65 -24.81
C LEU A 101 -4.81 35.94 -23.52
N GLU A 102 -6.12 35.78 -23.35
CA GLU A 102 -6.69 34.92 -22.31
C GLU A 102 -6.81 33.48 -22.82
N ALA A 103 -6.38 32.52 -21.99
CA ALA A 103 -6.53 31.12 -22.34
C ALA A 103 -8.00 30.67 -22.24
N PRO A 104 -8.48 29.85 -23.19
CA PRO A 104 -9.81 29.27 -23.08
C PRO A 104 -9.92 28.40 -21.83
N SER A 105 -11.02 28.53 -21.09
CA SER A 105 -11.31 27.68 -19.94
C SER A 105 -12.27 26.57 -20.33
N ALA A 106 -11.93 25.32 -20.03
CA ALA A 106 -12.84 24.19 -20.18
C ALA A 106 -13.41 23.77 -18.80
N SER A 107 -14.74 23.63 -18.72
CA SER A 107 -15.37 23.07 -17.52
C SER A 107 -15.03 21.59 -17.37
N ILE A 108 -14.59 21.18 -16.18
CA ILE A 108 -14.28 19.78 -15.89
C ILE A 108 -15.56 19.06 -15.49
N SER A 109 -16.17 18.34 -16.43
CA SER A 109 -17.36 17.54 -16.12
C SER A 109 -17.00 16.43 -15.13
N VAL A 110 -17.76 16.35 -14.04
CA VAL A 110 -17.70 15.27 -13.06
C VAL A 110 -18.23 14.00 -13.71
N VAL A 111 -17.50 12.91 -13.56
CA VAL A 111 -17.90 11.59 -14.05
C VAL A 111 -18.28 10.71 -12.86
N PRO A 112 -19.03 9.60 -13.07
CA PRO A 112 -19.29 8.64 -12.01
C PRO A 112 -17.99 8.22 -11.31
N GLU A 113 -18.02 8.20 -9.97
CA GLU A 113 -16.83 7.94 -9.16
C GLU A 113 -16.34 6.51 -9.40
N VAL A 114 -15.12 6.40 -9.92
CA VAL A 114 -14.42 5.13 -10.16
C VAL A 114 -12.98 5.30 -9.70
N ALA A 115 -12.42 4.22 -9.15
CA ALA A 115 -11.03 4.21 -8.71
C ALA A 115 -10.11 3.57 -9.77
N VAL A 116 -8.93 4.15 -9.97
CA VAL A 116 -7.89 3.70 -10.90
C VAL A 116 -6.63 3.33 -10.12
N GLY A 117 -5.98 2.22 -10.50
CA GLY A 117 -4.77 1.72 -9.84
C GLY A 117 -5.01 0.39 -9.13
N ALA A 118 -4.47 0.26 -7.93
CA ALA A 118 -4.55 -0.96 -7.12
C ALA A 118 -5.99 -1.42 -6.93
N ARG A 119 -6.24 -2.72 -7.16
CA ARG A 119 -7.58 -3.35 -7.03
C ARG A 119 -7.76 -4.11 -5.72
N ASN A 120 -6.65 -4.56 -5.12
CA ASN A 120 -6.66 -5.34 -3.90
C ASN A 120 -6.55 -4.44 -2.67
N CYS A 121 -7.43 -3.45 -2.58
CA CYS A 121 -7.48 -2.54 -1.44
C CYS A 121 -8.35 -3.13 -0.34
N LEU A 122 -7.90 -2.98 0.91
CA LEU A 122 -8.69 -3.37 2.07
C LEU A 122 -9.94 -2.49 2.16
N ARG A 123 -11.11 -3.12 2.29
CA ARG A 123 -12.35 -2.39 2.55
C ARG A 123 -12.43 -2.09 4.04
N LEU A 124 -12.54 -0.82 4.41
CA LEU A 124 -12.61 -0.39 5.81
C LEU A 124 -13.73 -1.12 6.58
N VAL A 125 -14.89 -1.31 5.96
CA VAL A 125 -16.02 -2.06 6.55
C VAL A 125 -15.65 -3.52 6.85
N THR A 126 -14.92 -4.17 5.95
CA THR A 126 -14.45 -5.55 6.14
C THR A 126 -13.39 -5.61 7.24
N VAL A 127 -12.46 -4.65 7.26
CA VAL A 127 -11.43 -4.56 8.32
C VAL A 127 -12.09 -4.40 9.69
N LYS A 128 -13.04 -3.46 9.84
CA LYS A 128 -13.78 -3.25 11.09
C LYS A 128 -14.52 -4.52 11.53
N SER A 129 -15.28 -5.14 10.62
CA SER A 129 -16.01 -6.37 10.92
C SER A 129 -15.08 -7.51 11.37
N ASN A 130 -13.91 -7.66 10.74
CA ASN A 130 -12.94 -8.69 11.11
C ASN A 130 -12.33 -8.41 12.49
N LEU A 131 -12.06 -7.15 12.82
CA LEU A 131 -11.58 -6.75 14.14
C LEU A 131 -12.64 -6.99 15.22
N ASP A 132 -13.90 -6.66 14.95
CA ASP A 132 -15.00 -6.90 15.90
C ASP A 132 -15.17 -8.40 16.18
N ALA A 133 -15.10 -9.24 15.15
CA ALA A 133 -15.15 -10.70 15.29
C ALA A 133 -13.97 -11.23 16.12
N LEU A 134 -12.76 -10.73 15.87
CA LEU A 134 -11.55 -11.10 16.61
C LEU A 134 -11.67 -10.72 18.09
N LEU A 135 -12.10 -9.50 18.37
CA LEU A 135 -12.29 -9.01 19.74
C LEU A 135 -13.40 -9.78 20.48
N ALA A 136 -14.45 -10.23 19.79
CA ALA A 136 -15.50 -11.04 20.39
C ALA A 136 -14.99 -12.39 20.92
N VAL A 137 -13.96 -12.96 20.30
CA VAL A 137 -13.24 -14.15 20.79
C VAL A 137 -12.33 -13.79 21.96
N LEU A 138 -11.49 -12.76 21.80
CA LEU A 138 -10.45 -12.41 22.76
C LEU A 138 -10.98 -11.86 24.10
N ARG A 139 -12.16 -11.23 24.10
CA ARG A 139 -12.82 -10.75 25.32
C ARG A 139 -13.30 -11.88 26.24
N LYS A 140 -13.40 -13.11 25.72
CA LYS A 140 -13.84 -14.27 26.50
C LYS A 140 -12.60 -15.05 26.95
N ARG A 141 -12.59 -15.49 28.21
CA ARG A 141 -11.56 -16.46 28.65
C ARG A 141 -11.76 -17.77 27.88
N PRO A 142 -10.68 -18.43 27.42
CA PRO A 142 -10.79 -19.76 26.82
C PRO A 142 -11.44 -20.72 27.83
N ARG A 143 -12.44 -21.45 27.36
CA ARG A 143 -13.12 -22.51 28.12
C ARG A 143 -12.25 -23.77 28.13
N LYS A 144 -12.55 -24.75 29.00
CA LYS A 144 -11.71 -25.91 29.35
C LYS A 144 -11.46 -26.95 28.23
N GLY A 145 -11.51 -26.60 26.95
CA GLY A 145 -11.29 -27.54 25.83
C GLY A 145 -10.08 -27.17 24.95
N LEU A 146 -9.31 -28.18 24.52
CA LEU A 146 -8.11 -28.02 23.70
C LEU A 146 -8.38 -27.22 22.41
N GLN A 147 -9.44 -27.56 21.67
CA GLN A 147 -9.81 -26.85 20.44
C GLN A 147 -10.13 -25.37 20.69
N GLN A 148 -10.81 -25.06 21.79
CA GLN A 148 -11.16 -23.69 22.16
C GLN A 148 -9.93 -22.90 22.59
N LEU A 149 -9.00 -23.55 23.28
CA LEU A 149 -7.71 -22.99 23.67
C LEU A 149 -6.84 -22.69 22.43
N VAL A 150 -6.75 -23.62 21.48
CA VAL A 150 -6.04 -23.45 20.20
C VAL A 150 -6.65 -22.31 19.39
N HIS A 151 -7.97 -22.29 19.24
CA HIS A 151 -8.65 -21.21 18.52
C HIS A 151 -8.39 -19.84 19.16
N TRP A 152 -8.50 -19.75 20.49
CA TRP A 152 -8.23 -18.51 21.21
C TRP A 152 -6.77 -18.08 21.09
N HIS A 153 -5.81 -19.01 21.20
CA HIS A 153 -4.39 -18.74 20.98
C HIS A 153 -4.14 -18.17 19.58
N ASN A 154 -4.68 -18.81 18.54
CA ASN A 154 -4.51 -18.34 17.15
C ASN A 154 -5.09 -16.94 16.94
N CYS A 155 -6.24 -16.63 17.55
CA CYS A 155 -6.79 -15.28 17.55
C CYS A 155 -5.87 -14.28 18.26
N LEU A 156 -5.26 -14.65 19.39
CA LEU A 156 -4.34 -13.78 20.11
C LEU A 156 -3.03 -13.57 19.33
N SER A 157 -2.50 -14.63 18.72
CA SER A 157 -1.34 -14.57 17.82
C SER A 157 -1.62 -13.60 16.66
N LEU A 158 -2.77 -13.76 15.98
CA LEU A 158 -3.17 -12.87 14.88
C LEU A 158 -3.30 -11.42 15.32
N TRP A 159 -3.96 -11.15 16.45
CA TRP A 159 -4.10 -9.81 17.01
C TRP A 159 -2.73 -9.18 17.30
N THR A 160 -1.82 -9.94 17.90
CA THR A 160 -0.48 -9.47 18.27
C THR A 160 0.36 -9.16 17.03
N VAL A 161 0.33 -10.03 16.01
CA VAL A 161 0.98 -9.80 14.71
C VAL A 161 0.41 -8.57 14.01
N GLN A 162 -0.91 -8.41 13.98
CA GLN A 162 -1.55 -7.24 13.35
C GLN A 162 -1.20 -5.94 14.06
N MET A 163 -1.22 -5.93 15.40
CA MET A 163 -0.77 -4.77 16.19
C MET A 163 0.68 -4.41 15.87
N PHE A 164 1.56 -5.42 15.80
CA PHE A 164 2.96 -5.22 15.47
C PHE A 164 3.12 -4.62 14.07
N PHE A 165 2.46 -5.16 13.05
CA PHE A 165 2.54 -4.63 11.68
C PHE A 165 2.02 -3.21 11.56
N MET A 166 0.87 -2.91 12.17
CA MET A 166 0.28 -1.58 12.13
C MET A 166 1.15 -0.53 12.82
N ALA A 167 1.79 -0.88 13.93
CA ALA A 167 2.63 0.05 14.69
C ALA A 167 4.04 0.24 14.11
N THR A 168 4.57 -0.76 13.39
CA THR A 168 5.98 -0.77 12.95
C THR A 168 6.18 -0.69 11.44
N GLY A 169 5.10 -0.85 10.67
CA GLY A 169 5.15 -1.00 9.22
C GLY A 169 5.88 -2.26 8.75
N CYS A 170 6.10 -3.26 9.64
CA CYS A 170 6.72 -4.55 9.30
C CYS A 170 6.03 -5.25 8.15
N ARG A 171 6.82 -5.82 7.23
CA ARG A 171 6.33 -6.70 6.18
C ARG A 171 6.55 -8.15 6.62
N ALA A 172 5.52 -8.98 6.49
CA ALA A 172 5.58 -10.41 6.80
C ALA A 172 6.39 -11.18 5.74
N ILE A 173 7.73 -11.14 5.80
CA ILE A 173 8.58 -11.82 4.81
C ILE A 173 9.14 -13.15 5.35
N ARG A 174 9.53 -13.22 6.63
CA ARG A 174 10.01 -14.46 7.27
C ARG A 174 9.44 -14.64 8.67
N ASP A 175 9.74 -13.72 9.58
CA ASP A 175 9.23 -13.75 10.96
C ASP A 175 8.17 -12.67 11.15
N PRO A 176 6.89 -13.04 11.32
CA PRO A 176 5.80 -12.06 11.40
C PRO A 176 5.79 -11.30 12.73
N LEU A 177 6.54 -11.74 13.75
CA LEU A 177 6.59 -11.08 15.04
C LEU A 177 7.98 -11.18 15.63
N LYS A 178 8.54 -10.02 16.01
CA LYS A 178 9.79 -9.93 16.79
C LYS A 178 9.46 -9.77 18.27
N GLN A 179 10.32 -10.29 19.14
CA GLN A 179 10.13 -10.19 20.58
C GLN A 179 10.52 -8.79 21.08
N GLU A 180 9.95 -8.37 22.21
CA GLU A 180 10.21 -7.02 22.75
C GLU A 180 11.68 -6.82 23.14
N ASP A 181 12.36 -7.88 23.56
CA ASP A 181 13.80 -7.93 23.87
C ASP A 181 14.71 -7.84 22.64
N GLU A 182 14.16 -7.79 21.42
CA GLU A 182 14.95 -7.47 20.22
C GLU A 182 15.09 -5.95 20.00
N PHE A 183 14.35 -5.12 20.75
CA PHE A 183 14.31 -3.66 20.63
C PHE A 183 14.95 -3.00 21.86
N ILE A 184 16.21 -3.33 22.12
CA ILE A 184 16.95 -2.90 23.32
C ILE A 184 17.54 -1.50 23.11
N SER A 185 16.72 -0.50 23.37
CA SER A 185 17.13 0.85 23.73
C SER A 185 16.21 1.31 24.87
N PRO A 186 16.66 2.11 25.85
CA PRO A 186 15.85 2.58 26.98
C PRO A 186 14.48 3.18 26.58
N GLY A 187 14.32 3.64 25.34
CA GLY A 187 13.05 4.13 24.79
C GLY A 187 12.25 3.17 23.89
N GLY A 188 12.60 1.87 23.83
CA GLY A 188 11.90 0.90 22.97
C GLY A 188 12.22 1.04 21.48
N HIS A 189 13.41 1.56 21.17
CA HIS A 189 13.90 1.68 19.80
C HIS A 189 14.57 0.38 19.35
N GLY A 190 14.42 0.03 18.08
CA GLY A 190 15.18 -1.05 17.47
C GLY A 190 15.29 -0.89 15.95
N ALA A 191 16.21 -1.63 15.37
CA ALA A 191 16.35 -1.74 13.93
C ALA A 191 15.46 -2.88 13.43
N LEU A 192 14.63 -2.61 12.43
CA LEU A 192 13.76 -3.59 11.80
C LEU A 192 14.10 -3.75 10.32
N GLY A 193 14.67 -4.91 9.97
CA GLY A 193 14.92 -5.30 8.59
C GLY A 193 13.82 -6.22 8.06
N ASP A 194 13.21 -5.86 6.92
CA ASP A 194 12.14 -6.69 6.33
C ASP A 194 12.69 -7.98 5.68
N LYS A 195 13.95 -8.00 5.23
CA LYS A 195 14.51 -9.09 4.39
C LYS A 195 15.62 -9.94 5.03
N GLY A 196 15.95 -9.72 6.31
CA GLY A 196 16.91 -10.58 7.04
C GLY A 196 18.32 -10.59 6.47
N SER A 197 18.81 -9.47 5.92
CA SER A 197 20.26 -9.32 5.73
C SER A 197 20.88 -8.99 7.10
N ASP A 198 21.82 -9.83 7.52
CA ASP A 198 22.48 -9.71 8.85
C ASP A 198 23.32 -8.42 8.98
N ASP A 199 23.54 -7.71 7.86
CA ASP A 199 24.28 -6.45 7.80
C ASP A 199 23.44 -5.22 8.17
N GLY A 200 22.12 -5.37 8.35
CA GLY A 200 21.22 -4.27 8.70
C GLY A 200 21.08 -3.16 7.65
N HIS A 201 21.65 -3.33 6.44
CA HIS A 201 21.77 -2.29 5.40
C HIS A 201 20.42 -1.73 4.90
N MET A 202 19.31 -2.44 5.15
CA MET A 202 17.95 -2.00 4.81
C MET A 202 17.01 -1.98 6.03
N SER A 203 17.59 -1.89 7.23
CA SER A 203 16.80 -1.79 8.46
C SER A 203 16.30 -0.36 8.66
N ARG A 204 15.05 -0.23 9.08
CA ARG A 204 14.50 1.05 9.54
C ARG A 204 14.54 1.14 11.05
N LEU A 205 14.74 2.35 11.56
CA LEU A 205 14.52 2.63 12.98
C LEU A 205 13.01 2.56 13.27
N VAL A 206 12.65 1.79 14.29
CA VAL A 206 11.27 1.64 14.76
C VAL A 206 11.22 1.92 16.25
N VAL A 207 10.14 2.56 16.69
CA VAL A 207 9.83 2.77 18.10
C VAL A 207 8.64 1.92 18.48
N LEU A 208 8.80 1.07 19.49
CA LEU A 208 7.69 0.33 20.07
C LEU A 208 6.91 1.25 21.02
N THR A 209 5.64 1.49 20.72
CA THR A 209 4.74 2.19 21.64
C THR A 209 4.53 1.38 22.93
N ASP A 210 4.21 2.05 24.04
CA ASP A 210 3.92 1.39 25.33
C ASP A 210 2.83 0.34 25.24
N LEU A 211 1.83 0.59 24.39
CA LEU A 211 0.75 -0.36 24.13
C LEU A 211 1.29 -1.63 23.47
N LEU A 212 2.12 -1.49 22.44
CA LEU A 212 2.72 -2.64 21.76
C LEU A 212 3.67 -3.41 22.67
N ARG A 213 4.52 -2.73 23.44
CA ARG A 213 5.42 -3.37 24.40
C ARG A 213 4.67 -4.23 25.41
N ARG A 214 3.58 -3.70 25.97
CA ARG A 214 2.70 -4.45 26.89
C ARG A 214 2.06 -5.65 26.22
N GLN A 215 1.59 -5.51 24.98
CA GLN A 215 1.01 -6.61 24.23
C GLN A 215 2.04 -7.72 23.96
N LEU A 216 3.25 -7.38 23.54
CA LEU A 216 4.32 -8.35 23.29
C LEU A 216 4.70 -9.12 24.57
N LYS A 217 4.79 -8.42 25.71
CA LYS A 217 5.04 -9.06 27.02
C LYS A 217 3.90 -10.00 27.42
N ALA A 218 2.65 -9.56 27.27
CA ALA A 218 1.48 -10.38 27.57
C ALA A 218 1.43 -11.62 26.68
N TYR A 219 1.73 -11.48 25.38
CA TYR A 219 1.78 -12.59 24.44
C TYR A 219 2.90 -13.58 24.77
N LYS A 220 4.12 -13.10 25.09
CA LYS A 220 5.23 -13.96 25.53
C LYS A 220 4.88 -14.75 26.80
N ALA A 221 4.19 -14.11 27.75
CA ALA A 221 3.70 -14.78 28.96
C ALA A 221 2.62 -15.85 28.64
N HIS A 222 1.68 -15.54 27.74
CA HIS A 222 0.67 -16.49 27.28
C HIS A 222 1.32 -17.72 26.62
N CYS A 223 2.28 -17.52 25.72
CA CYS A 223 2.98 -18.62 25.05
C CYS A 223 3.70 -19.53 26.05
N ARG A 224 4.29 -18.99 27.12
CA ARG A 224 4.89 -19.81 28.18
C ARG A 224 3.83 -20.61 28.95
N ALA A 225 2.71 -19.98 29.29
CA ALA A 225 1.63 -20.63 30.03
C ALA A 225 0.97 -21.76 29.24
N ILE A 226 0.75 -21.56 27.94
CA ILE A 226 0.08 -22.55 27.08
C ILE A 226 0.99 -23.76 26.79
N THR A 227 2.32 -23.60 26.72
CA THR A 227 3.25 -24.73 26.59
C THR A 227 3.10 -25.74 27.72
N GLY A 228 2.93 -25.27 28.95
CA GLY A 228 2.69 -26.15 30.10
C GLY A 228 1.32 -26.84 30.07
N GLN A 229 0.32 -26.27 29.39
CA GLN A 229 -1.02 -26.86 29.27
C GLN A 229 -1.16 -27.83 28.09
N LEU A 230 -0.33 -27.67 27.06
CA LEU A 230 -0.42 -28.45 25.83
C LEU A 230 0.54 -29.65 25.80
N GLU A 231 1.33 -29.86 26.87
CA GLU A 231 2.39 -30.87 26.95
C GLU A 231 3.22 -30.96 25.66
N LEU A 232 3.44 -29.80 25.02
CA LEU A 232 4.16 -29.75 23.75
C LEU A 232 5.56 -30.30 24.01
N HIS A 233 5.89 -31.45 23.41
CA HIS A 233 7.26 -31.97 23.34
C HIS A 233 8.17 -31.11 22.45
N ALA A 234 7.68 -29.94 22.02
CA ALA A 234 8.32 -28.97 21.16
C ALA A 234 8.53 -27.63 21.90
N PRO A 235 9.48 -26.79 21.47
CA PRO A 235 9.70 -25.47 22.06
C PRO A 235 8.42 -24.61 22.05
N ALA A 236 8.30 -23.73 23.05
CA ALA A 236 7.14 -22.84 23.17
C ALA A 236 6.87 -22.08 21.87
N PRO A 237 5.59 -21.94 21.44
CA PRO A 237 5.27 -21.18 20.25
C PRO A 237 5.72 -19.73 20.46
N THR A 238 6.73 -19.30 19.70
CA THR A 238 7.25 -17.93 19.73
C THR A 238 6.96 -17.24 18.40
N ASN A 239 7.18 -15.92 18.34
CA ASN A 239 7.23 -15.17 17.09
C ASN A 239 5.96 -15.25 16.21
N GLY A 240 4.77 -15.33 16.82
CA GLY A 240 3.50 -15.25 16.10
C GLY A 240 3.07 -16.57 15.46
N PHE A 241 3.48 -17.70 16.03
CA PHE A 241 3.11 -19.04 15.57
C PHE A 241 1.60 -19.30 15.70
N PHE A 242 1.07 -20.09 14.77
CA PHE A 242 -0.31 -20.56 14.76
C PHE A 242 -0.34 -22.07 15.02
N LEU A 243 -1.16 -22.50 15.96
CA LEU A 243 -1.36 -23.91 16.30
C LEU A 243 -2.41 -24.52 15.38
N ARG A 244 -2.20 -25.76 14.96
CA ARG A 244 -3.19 -26.54 14.22
C ARG A 244 -3.50 -27.83 14.99
N LEU A 245 -4.76 -28.24 14.93
CA LEU A 245 -5.15 -29.59 15.30
C LEU A 245 -5.20 -30.46 14.04
N THR A 246 -4.67 -31.68 14.12
CA THR A 246 -4.86 -32.72 13.13
C THR A 246 -6.30 -33.21 13.14
N ASP A 247 -6.69 -33.94 12.10
CA ASP A 247 -8.04 -34.51 12.00
C ASP A 247 -8.34 -35.49 13.16
N ASP A 248 -7.29 -36.07 13.76
CA ASP A 248 -7.36 -36.94 14.94
C ASP A 248 -7.42 -36.17 16.28
N GLY A 249 -7.44 -34.84 16.26
CA GLY A 249 -7.52 -34.00 17.45
C GLY A 249 -6.20 -33.77 18.20
N CYS A 250 -5.07 -34.20 17.62
CA CYS A 250 -3.72 -33.96 18.14
C CYS A 250 -3.16 -32.61 17.67
N LEU A 251 -2.20 -32.03 18.39
CA LEU A 251 -1.52 -30.81 17.96
C LEU A 251 -0.46 -31.10 16.88
N SER A 252 -0.43 -30.29 15.81
CA SER A 252 0.62 -30.25 14.79
C SER A 252 1.22 -28.85 14.64
#